data_AF-A0A060C4E2-F1
#
_entry.id   AF-A0A060C4E2-F1
#
_cell.length_a   1.000
_cell.length_b   1.000
_cell.length_c   1.000
_cell.angle_alpha   90.00
_cell.angle_beta   90.00
_cell.angle_gamma   90.00
#
_symmetry.space_group_name_H-M   'P 1'
#
loop_
_entity.id
_entity.type
_entity.pdbx_description
1 polymer ?
#
loop_
_entity_poly.entity_id
_entity_poly.type
_entity_poly.pdbx_seq_one_letter_code
_entity_poly.pdbx_strand_id
1 'polypeptide(L)'
;MNCSTKSRPRDINLDIAASNADGSATFQIFPDAPGLSTLNPQVAEHAKHQAEAVPVRLRKLSSILAEYADRPIHFLKIDVEGAEHDVLEGMDFQKFRPWILVIESVP
;
A
#
# COMPACT_ATOMS: atom_id res chain seq x y z
N MET A 1 -10.05 -6.86 -6.08
CA MET A 1 -9.76 -6.35 -7.45
C MET A 1 -8.65 -7.19 -8.04
N ASN A 2 -8.90 -7.92 -9.12
CA ASN A 2 -7.84 -8.69 -9.81
C ASN A 2 -7.28 -7.84 -10.96
N CYS A 3 -6.23 -7.06 -10.68
CA CYS A 3 -5.47 -6.37 -11.72
C CYS A 3 -4.95 -7.39 -12.76
N SER A 4 -5.08 -7.05 -14.05
CA SER A 4 -4.90 -7.96 -15.21
C SER A 4 -3.53 -8.67 -15.24
N THR A 5 -3.48 -9.90 -14.72
CA THR A 5 -2.31 -10.79 -14.80
C THR A 5 -1.98 -11.21 -16.24
N LYS A 6 -2.96 -11.13 -17.15
CA LYS A 6 -2.75 -11.47 -18.58
C LYS A 6 -1.79 -10.52 -19.28
N SER A 7 -1.86 -9.22 -18.99
CA SER A 7 -1.01 -8.20 -19.63
C SER A 7 0.31 -7.98 -18.91
N ARG A 8 0.40 -8.40 -17.64
CA ARG A 8 1.56 -8.21 -16.76
C ARG A 8 1.93 -9.54 -16.09
N PRO A 9 2.39 -10.54 -16.86
CA PRO A 9 2.58 -11.91 -16.37
C PRO A 9 3.73 -12.07 -15.36
N ARG A 10 4.55 -11.02 -15.18
CA ARG A 10 5.65 -10.99 -14.20
C ARG A 10 5.25 -10.29 -12.89
N ASP A 11 4.05 -9.72 -12.84
CA ASP A 11 3.59 -8.96 -11.68
C ASP A 11 2.91 -9.90 -10.68
N ILE A 12 3.13 -9.62 -9.40
CA ILE A 12 2.48 -10.30 -8.29
C ILE A 12 1.62 -9.27 -7.58
N ASN A 13 0.32 -9.55 -7.46
CA ASN A 13 -0.60 -8.74 -6.68
C ASN A 13 -0.82 -9.41 -5.32
N LEU A 14 -0.49 -8.70 -4.24
CA LEU A 14 -0.67 -9.21 -2.88
C LEU A 14 -1.94 -8.59 -2.28
N ASP A 15 -2.84 -9.44 -1.77
CA ASP A 15 -4.08 -9.01 -1.12
C ASP A 15 -3.82 -8.66 0.36
N ILE A 16 -2.96 -7.67 0.57
CA ILE A 16 -2.48 -7.16 1.87
C ILE A 16 -2.28 -5.65 1.77
N ALA A 17 -2.26 -4.97 2.92
CA ALA A 17 -1.81 -3.59 3.00
C ALA A 17 -0.40 -3.51 3.59
N ALA A 18 0.45 -2.70 2.96
CA ALA A 18 1.78 -2.37 3.49
C ALA A 18 1.63 -1.43 4.72
N SER A 19 2.45 -1.62 5.73
CA SER A 19 2.41 -0.86 6.99
C SER A 19 3.77 -0.87 7.71
N ASN A 20 3.84 -0.33 8.93
CA ASN A 20 5.01 -0.38 9.80
C ASN A 20 5.12 -1.69 10.60
N ALA A 21 4.04 -2.46 10.68
CA ALA A 21 3.98 -3.73 11.40
C ALA A 21 3.07 -4.77 10.69
N ASP A 22 3.19 -6.02 11.12
CA ASP A 22 2.24 -7.07 10.75
C ASP A 22 0.98 -7.00 11.63
N GLY A 23 -0.19 -7.33 11.08
CA GLY A 23 -1.43 -7.28 11.85
C GLY A 23 -2.69 -7.34 10.98
N SER A 24 -3.77 -6.72 11.45
CA SER A 24 -5.01 -6.53 10.70
C SER A 24 -5.58 -5.15 10.95
N ALA A 25 -6.22 -4.57 9.95
CA ALA A 25 -6.91 -3.30 10.03
C ALA A 25 -8.22 -3.34 9.23
N THR A 26 -9.02 -2.29 9.37
CA THR A 26 -10.20 -2.07 8.54
C THR A 26 -9.86 -1.08 7.43
N PHE A 27 -9.94 -1.53 6.19
CA PHE A 27 -9.82 -0.71 5.00
C PHE A 27 -11.19 -0.18 4.60
N GLN A 28 -11.27 1.12 4.32
CA GLN A 28 -12.48 1.78 3.86
C GLN A 28 -12.44 1.83 2.34
N ILE A 29 -13.29 1.02 1.70
CA ILE A 29 -13.43 1.01 0.25
C ILE A 29 -14.51 2.01 -0.13
N PHE A 30 -14.22 2.89 -1.09
CA PHE A 30 -15.21 3.76 -1.71
C PHE A 30 -15.58 3.19 -3.09
N PRO A 31 -16.70 2.46 -3.25
CA PRO A 31 -17.00 1.77 -4.50
C PRO A 31 -17.17 2.71 -5.70
N ASP A 32 -17.59 3.95 -5.45
CA ASP A 32 -17.77 5.02 -6.44
C ASP A 32 -16.48 5.80 -6.73
N ALA A 33 -15.48 5.72 -5.85
CA ALA A 33 -14.15 6.27 -6.04
C ALA A 33 -13.04 5.32 -5.54
N PRO A 34 -12.85 4.14 -6.16
CA PRO A 34 -12.00 3.09 -5.59
C PRO A 34 -10.54 3.51 -5.38
N GLY A 35 -10.04 4.44 -6.19
CA GLY A 35 -8.70 4.99 -6.07
C GLY A 35 -8.44 5.70 -4.73
N LEU A 36 -9.47 6.30 -4.14
CA LEU A 36 -9.37 7.07 -2.88
C LEU A 36 -9.53 6.18 -1.62
N SER A 37 -9.70 4.87 -1.80
CA SER A 37 -9.93 3.94 -0.69
C SER A 37 -8.72 3.93 0.25
N THR A 38 -8.95 3.91 1.57
CA THR A 38 -7.91 4.27 2.52
C THR A 38 -7.94 3.43 3.81
N LEU A 39 -6.76 3.28 4.42
CA LEU A 39 -6.60 2.82 5.81
C LEU A 39 -6.67 3.97 6.82
N ASN A 40 -6.54 5.22 6.38
CA ASN A 40 -6.51 6.38 7.24
C ASN A 40 -7.95 6.80 7.60
N PRO A 41 -8.36 6.73 8.88
CA PRO A 41 -9.72 7.09 9.29
C PRO A 41 -10.06 8.56 9.00
N GLN A 42 -9.09 9.46 9.08
CA GLN A 42 -9.29 10.88 8.81
C GLN A 42 -9.56 11.11 7.32
N VAL A 43 -8.81 10.47 6.43
CA VAL A 43 -9.09 10.54 4.98
C VAL A 43 -10.49 10.00 4.69
N ALA A 44 -10.86 8.88 5.33
CA ALA A 44 -12.18 8.31 5.13
C ALA A 44 -13.32 9.20 5.61
N GLU A 45 -13.14 9.92 6.72
CA GLU A 45 -14.12 10.88 7.23
C GLU A 45 -14.30 12.07 6.27
N HIS A 46 -13.21 12.55 5.66
CA HIS A 46 -13.25 13.69 4.73
C HIS A 46 -13.68 13.34 3.31
N ALA A 47 -13.59 12.08 2.90
CA ALA A 47 -13.88 11.62 1.54
C ALA A 47 -15.32 11.89 1.11
N LYS A 48 -16.28 11.98 2.06
CA LYS A 48 -17.73 12.16 1.79
C LYS A 48 -18.32 11.12 0.80
N HIS A 49 -17.65 9.99 0.64
CA HIS A 49 -18.08 8.85 -0.16
C HIS A 49 -18.76 7.80 0.74
N GLN A 50 -19.60 6.96 0.15
CA GLN A 50 -20.15 5.80 0.86
C GLN A 50 -19.05 4.75 1.02
N ALA A 51 -18.73 4.39 2.26
CA ALA A 51 -17.67 3.46 2.57
C ALA A 51 -18.18 2.04 2.82
N GLU A 52 -17.45 1.05 2.33
CA GLU A 52 -17.54 -0.35 2.74
C GLU A 52 -16.30 -0.71 3.58
N ALA A 53 -16.53 -1.16 4.81
CA ALA A 53 -15.47 -1.56 5.73
C ALA A 53 -15.06 -3.02 5.47
N VAL A 54 -13.81 -3.23 5.07
CA VAL A 54 -13.26 -4.57 4.78
C VAL A 54 -12.06 -4.85 5.67
N PRO A 55 -12.02 -5.99 6.40
CA PRO A 55 -10.83 -6.37 7.14
C PRO A 55 -9.71 -6.75 6.17
N VAL A 56 -8.52 -6.18 6.37
CA VAL A 56 -7.33 -6.48 5.57
C VAL A 56 -6.17 -6.87 6.47
N ARG A 57 -5.30 -7.73 5.94
CA ARG A 57 -4.05 -8.10 6.61
C ARG A 57 -3.01 -7.00 6.39
N LEU A 58 -2.38 -6.56 7.46
CA LEU A 58 -1.21 -5.68 7.42
C LEU A 58 0.07 -6.50 7.36
N ARG A 59 1.04 -6.01 6.59
CA ARG A 59 2.39 -6.54 6.51
C ARG A 59 3.40 -5.41 6.52
N LYS A 60 4.47 -5.56 7.31
CA LYS A 60 5.58 -4.60 7.31
C LYS A 60 6.22 -4.53 5.91
N LEU A 61 6.45 -3.34 5.36
CA LEU A 61 7.00 -3.17 4.01
C LEU A 61 8.34 -3.90 3.83
N SER A 62 9.26 -3.80 4.80
CA SER A 62 10.55 -4.51 4.75
C SER A 62 10.39 -6.04 4.66
N SER A 63 9.36 -6.59 5.31
CA SER A 63 9.06 -8.02 5.28
C SER A 63 8.46 -8.46 3.94
N ILE A 64 7.69 -7.59 3.28
CA ILE A 64 7.22 -7.82 1.91
C ILE A 64 8.43 -7.82 0.96
N LEU A 65 9.28 -6.80 1.02
CA LEU A 65 10.45 -6.70 0.14
C LEU A 65 11.44 -7.84 0.37
N ALA A 66 11.63 -8.31 1.61
CA ALA A 66 12.50 -9.46 1.89
C ALA A 66 12.04 -10.76 1.21
N GLU A 67 10.74 -10.91 1.00
CA GLU A 67 10.12 -12.10 0.41
C GLU A 67 10.07 -12.01 -1.12
N TYR A 68 9.78 -10.82 -1.67
CA TYR A 68 9.47 -10.66 -3.10
C TYR A 68 10.50 -9.86 -3.91
N ALA A 69 11.34 -9.04 -3.27
CA ALA A 69 12.39 -8.30 -3.97
C ALA A 69 13.65 -9.17 -4.15
N ASP A 70 13.70 -9.88 -5.28
CA ASP A 70 14.82 -10.75 -5.68
C ASP A 70 15.95 -10.00 -6.40
N ARG A 71 15.77 -8.71 -6.67
CA ARG A 71 16.66 -7.86 -7.48
C ARG A 71 16.70 -6.42 -6.94
N PRO A 72 17.68 -5.61 -7.37
CA PRO A 72 17.70 -4.19 -7.05
C PRO A 72 16.38 -3.49 -7.40
N ILE A 73 15.87 -2.71 -6.46
CA ILE A 73 14.66 -1.92 -6.66
C ILE A 73 15.07 -0.65 -7.40
N HIS A 74 14.79 -0.56 -8.70
CA HIS A 74 15.06 0.67 -9.45
C HIS A 74 14.03 1.76 -9.15
N PHE A 75 12.78 1.36 -8.88
CA PHE A 75 11.67 2.28 -8.71
C PHE A 75 10.70 1.73 -7.66
N LEU A 76 10.40 2.54 -6.65
CA LEU A 76 9.38 2.27 -5.63
C LEU A 76 8.39 3.44 -5.61
N LYS A 77 7.10 3.13 -5.81
CA LYS A 77 6.00 4.09 -5.66
C LYS A 77 5.22 3.73 -4.39
N ILE A 78 4.92 4.72 -3.57
CA ILE A 78 4.02 4.65 -2.42
C ILE A 78 2.92 5.68 -2.64
N ASP A 79 1.68 5.20 -2.69
CA ASP A 79 0.45 5.95 -2.95
C ASP A 79 -0.62 5.08 -2.27
N VAL A 80 -0.93 5.46 -1.04
CA VAL A 80 -1.76 4.68 -0.10
C VAL A 80 -2.79 5.56 0.59
N GLU A 81 -3.09 6.70 -0.02
CA GLU A 81 -4.20 7.60 0.31
C GLU A 81 -4.26 7.94 1.81
N GLY A 82 -3.14 8.39 2.40
CA GLY A 82 -3.11 8.81 3.82
C GLY A 82 -2.26 7.98 4.76
N ALA A 83 -1.76 6.82 4.32
CA ALA A 83 -0.99 5.88 5.14
C ALA A 83 0.52 5.87 4.82
N GLU A 84 1.03 6.86 4.09
CA GLU A 84 2.39 6.90 3.55
C GLU A 84 3.44 6.85 4.66
N HIS A 85 3.18 7.58 5.75
CA HIS A 85 4.07 7.63 6.91
C HIS A 85 4.29 6.22 7.50
N ASP A 86 3.22 5.48 7.75
CA ASP A 86 3.29 4.13 8.32
C ASP A 86 4.02 3.16 7.36
N VAL A 87 3.77 3.29 6.06
CA VAL A 87 4.49 2.48 5.06
C VAL A 87 5.99 2.79 5.08
N LEU A 88 6.37 4.06 5.19
CA LEU A 88 7.77 4.50 5.23
C LEU A 88 8.48 4.07 6.52
N GLU A 89 7.81 4.13 7.68
CA GLU A 89 8.33 3.57 8.94
C GLU A 89 8.53 2.04 8.86
N GLY A 90 7.72 1.37 8.02
CA GLY A 90 7.87 -0.06 7.73
C GLY A 90 9.07 -0.43 6.87
N MET A 91 9.78 0.54 6.31
CA MET A 91 10.90 0.32 5.40
C MET A 91 12.23 0.18 6.13
N ASP A 92 13.13 -0.64 5.59
CA ASP A 92 14.53 -0.70 6.01
C ASP A 92 15.39 -0.17 4.85
N PHE A 93 15.73 1.12 4.90
CA PHE A 93 16.53 1.79 3.87
C PHE A 93 18.02 1.44 3.91
N GLN A 94 18.50 0.79 4.97
CA GLN A 94 19.87 0.26 5.00
C GLN A 94 19.95 -1.00 4.14
N LYS A 95 18.92 -1.86 4.20
CA LYS A 95 18.84 -3.10 3.43
C LYS A 95 18.29 -2.90 2.01
N PHE A 96 17.21 -2.13 1.86
CA PHE A 96 16.52 -1.92 0.59
C PHE A 96 16.72 -0.49 0.11
N ARG A 97 17.44 -0.33 -1.01
CA ARG A 97 17.84 0.98 -1.53
C ARG A 97 17.22 1.22 -2.90
N PRO A 98 15.95 1.68 -2.97
CA PRO A 98 15.36 2.08 -4.24
C PRO A 98 16.19 3.20 -4.88
N TRP A 99 16.39 3.15 -6.20
CA TRP A 99 17.09 4.25 -6.89
C TRP A 99 16.22 5.49 -6.98
N ILE A 100 14.92 5.27 -7.22
CA ILE A 100 13.91 6.30 -7.29
C ILE A 100 12.78 5.90 -6.34
N LEU A 101 12.43 6.82 -5.44
CA LEU A 101 11.29 6.69 -4.53
C LEU A 101 10.31 7.83 -4.85
N VAL A 102 9.09 7.47 -5.21
CA VAL A 102 7.98 8.41 -5.40
C VAL A 102 6.96 8.16 -4.32
N ILE A 103 6.60 9.21 -3.60
CA ILE A 103 5.63 9.16 -2.50
C ILE A 103 4.55 10.17 -2.86
N GLU A 104 3.30 9.74 -2.86
CA GLU A 104 2.18 10.65 -2.96
C GLU A 104 2.19 11.61 -1.76
N SER A 105 1.99 12.90 -2.04
CA SER A 105 1.83 13.88 -0.97
C SER A 105 0.38 13.91 -0.56
N VAL A 106 0.12 13.67 0.71
CA VAL A 106 -1.18 13.94 1.32
C VAL A 106 -1.31 15.44 1.60
N PRO A 107 -2.44 16.08 1.28
CA PRO A 107 -2.70 17.49 1.62
C PRO A 107 -2.81 17.77 3.12
#